data_AF-A0A066WEL0-F1
#
_entry.id   AF-A0A066WEL0-F1
#
_cell.length_a   1.000
_cell.length_b   1.000
_cell.length_c   1.000
_cell.angle_alpha   90.00
_cell.angle_beta   90.00
_cell.angle_gamma   90.00
#
_symmetry.space_group_name_H-M   'P 1'
#
loop_
_entity.id
_entity.type
_entity.pdbx_description
1 polymer ?
#
loop_
_entity_poly.entity_id
_entity_poly.type
_entity_poly.pdbx_seq_one_letter_code
_entity_poly.pdbx_strand_id
1 'polypeptide(L)' 'MSQLYRDPWARSEAWRKHPVFSNRFLFRSFLPGFGLGTAAFALYYAIDTITHPTNVEKIKEQSHKPMESKIE' A
#
# COMPACT_ATOMS: atom_id res chain seq x y z
N MET A 1 -32.58 30.81 1.29
CA MET A 1 -32.74 29.42 1.76
C MET A 1 -32.80 28.54 0.53
N SER A 2 -31.72 27.86 0.16
CA SER A 2 -31.78 26.89 -0.94
C SER A 2 -32.73 25.75 -0.55
N GLN A 3 -33.67 25.39 -1.43
CA GLN A 3 -34.56 24.27 -1.16
C GLN A 3 -33.74 22.98 -1.16
N LEU A 4 -33.77 22.24 -0.04
CA LEU A 4 -33.27 20.87 0.00
C LEU A 4 -34.19 20.00 -0.86
N TYR A 5 -33.69 19.53 -2.00
CA TYR A 5 -34.36 18.50 -2.76
C TYR A 5 -34.34 17.19 -1.97
N ARG A 6 -35.53 16.66 -1.66
CA ARG A 6 -35.67 15.30 -1.12
C ARG A 6 -35.99 14.36 -2.27
N ASP A 7 -35.05 13.46 -2.54
CA ASP A 7 -35.28 12.38 -3.48
C ASP A 7 -36.35 11.39 -2.94
N PRO A 8 -37.47 11.18 -3.65
CA PRO A 8 -38.52 10.24 -3.23
C PRO A 8 -38.07 8.77 -3.29
N TRP A 9 -37.01 8.45 -4.03
CA TRP A 9 -36.50 7.08 -4.19
C TRP A 9 -35.37 6.74 -3.23
N ALA A 10 -34.92 7.69 -2.39
CA ALA A 10 -33.79 7.51 -1.48
C ALA A 10 -33.93 6.26 -0.58
N ARG A 11 -35.16 5.91 -0.17
CA ARG A 11 -35.44 4.68 0.61
C ARG A 11 -35.22 3.41 -0.23
N SER A 12 -35.61 3.44 -1.49
CA SER A 12 -35.42 2.33 -2.43
C SER A 12 -33.95 2.17 -2.81
N GLU A 13 -33.19 3.26 -2.94
CA GLU A 13 -31.77 3.20 -3.29
C GLU A 13 -30.83 3.01 -2.09
N ALA A 14 -31.36 3.04 -0.86
CA ALA A 14 -30.57 2.95 0.36
C ALA A 14 -29.71 1.66 0.43
N TRP A 15 -30.18 0.55 -0.15
CA TRP A 15 -29.41 -0.70 -0.17
C TRP A 15 -28.10 -0.59 -0.95
N ARG A 16 -28.01 0.30 -1.95
CA ARG A 16 -26.76 0.52 -2.73
C ARG A 16 -25.72 1.30 -1.93
N LYS A 17 -26.14 2.05 -0.91
CA LYS A 17 -25.25 2.80 -0.01
C LYS A 17 -24.78 1.96 1.17
N HIS A 18 -24.82 0.64 1.04
CA HIS A 18 -24.33 -0.28 2.06
C HIS A 18 -22.83 -0.03 2.33
N PRO A 19 -22.37 -0.05 3.61
CA PRO A 19 -20.99 0.26 3.97
C PRO A 19 -19.95 -0.65 3.29
N VAL A 20 -20.34 -1.86 2.89
CA VAL A 20 -19.47 -2.78 2.12
C VAL A 20 -19.12 -2.23 0.72
N PHE A 21 -19.96 -1.37 0.15
CA PHE A 21 -19.71 -0.73 -1.14
C PHE A 21 -19.10 0.67 -0.99
N SER A 22 -18.72 1.06 0.23
CA SER A 22 -18.06 2.34 0.44
C SER A 22 -16.65 2.34 -0.15
N ASN A 23 -16.23 3.47 -0.71
CA ASN A 23 -14.86 3.64 -1.23
C ASN A 23 -13.81 3.32 -0.15
N ARG A 24 -14.11 3.63 1.12
CA ARG A 24 -13.24 3.30 2.26
C ARG A 24 -13.03 1.79 2.42
N PHE A 25 -14.09 1.00 2.27
CA PHE A 25 -13.98 -0.46 2.34
C PHE A 25 -13.19 -1.03 1.17
N LEU A 26 -13.38 -0.47 -0.03
CA LEU A 26 -12.60 -0.82 -1.22
C LEU A 26 -11.09 -0.57 -1.00
N PHE A 27 -10.71 0.63 -0.54
CA PHE A 27 -9.30 0.95 -0.26
C PHE A 27 -8.69 0.08 0.84
N ARG A 28 -9.46 -0.26 1.88
CA ARG A 28 -8.99 -1.16 2.95
C ARG A 28 -8.73 -2.58 2.44
N SER A 29 -9.49 -3.03 1.46
CA SER A 29 -9.43 -4.40 0.93
C SER A 29 -8.53 -4.53 -0.30
N PHE A 30 -8.00 -3.43 -0.82
CA PHE A 30 -7.21 -3.40 -2.05
C PHE A 30 -5.89 -4.18 -1.94
N LEU A 31 -5.26 -4.18 -0.76
CA LEU A 31 -3.99 -4.87 -0.53
C LEU A 31 -4.08 -5.81 0.69
N PRO A 32 -4.64 -7.02 0.50
CA PRO A 32 -4.71 -7.99 1.59
C PRO A 32 -3.29 -8.36 2.04
N GLY A 33 -3.03 -8.23 3.34
CA GLY A 33 -1.73 -8.61 3.92
C GLY A 33 -0.60 -7.60 3.73
N PHE A 34 -0.81 -6.45 3.09
CA PHE A 34 0.24 -5.43 2.93
C PHE A 34 0.84 -4.98 4.26
N GLY A 35 0.01 -4.75 5.28
CA GLY A 35 0.51 -4.38 6.61
C GLY A 35 1.43 -5.43 7.24
N LEU A 36 1.10 -6.73 7.09
CA LEU A 36 1.93 -7.82 7.59
C LEU A 36 3.22 -7.97 6.76
N GLY A 37 3.12 -7.85 5.43
CA GLY A 37 4.27 -7.91 4.53
C GLY A 37 5.27 -6.78 4.81
N THR A 38 4.80 -5.53 4.91
CA THR A 38 5.65 -4.38 5.24
C THR A 38 6.28 -4.53 6.62
N ALA A 39 5.53 -5.01 7.61
CA ALA A 39 6.06 -5.23 8.96
C ALA A 39 7.15 -6.31 8.99
N ALA A 40 6.92 -7.46 8.33
CA ALA A 40 7.89 -8.54 8.25
C ALA A 40 9.16 -8.10 7.50
N PHE A 41 9.00 -7.38 6.39
CA PHE A 41 10.12 -6.80 5.65
C PHE A 41 10.93 -5.81 6.50
N ALA A 42 10.26 -4.88 7.19
CA ALA A 42 10.95 -3.90 8.02
C ALA A 42 11.71 -4.57 9.18
N LEU A 43 11.11 -5.60 9.80
CA LEU A 43 11.77 -6.38 10.84
C LEU A 43 13.01 -7.10 10.31
N TYR A 44 12.87 -7.79 9.17
CA TYR A 44 14.01 -8.43 8.50
C TYR A 44 15.11 -7.43 8.19
N TYR A 45 14.75 -6.28 7.59
CA TYR A 45 15.70 -5.24 7.24
C TYR A 45 16.45 -4.71 8.47
N ALA A 46 15.74 -4.43 9.57
CA ALA A 46 16.37 -3.98 10.80
C ALA A 46 17.37 -5.02 11.34
N ILE A 47 17.01 -6.31 11.34
CA ILE A 47 17.91 -7.39 11.78
C ILE A 47 19.12 -7.50 10.85
N ASP A 48 18.91 -7.47 9.54
CA ASP A 48 19.97 -7.58 8.54
C ASP A 48 20.95 -6.40 8.64
N THR A 49 20.45 -5.18 8.86
CA THR A 49 21.31 -3.99 9.02
C THR A 49 22.21 -4.06 10.27
N ILE A 50 21.73 -4.66 11.37
CA ILE A 50 22.50 -4.83 12.61
C ILE A 50 23.52 -5.96 12.48
N THR A 51 23.16 -7.04 11.79
CA THR A 51 23.99 -8.26 11.70
C THR A 51 24.98 -8.24 10.54
N HIS A 52 24.64 -7.61 9.42
CA HIS A 52 25.41 -7.61 8.17
C HIS A 52 25.50 -6.21 7.55
N PRO A 53 26.25 -5.27 8.15
CA PRO A 53 26.35 -3.88 7.65
C PRO A 53 26.97 -3.79 6.25
N THR A 54 27.85 -4.74 5.89
CA THR A 54 28.51 -4.79 4.57
C THR A 54 27.55 -5.11 3.42
N ASN A 55 26.42 -5.76 3.68
CA ASN A 55 25.39 -6.01 2.65
C ASN A 55 24.78 -4.69 2.17
N VAL A 56 24.55 -3.73 3.06
CA VAL A 56 23.96 -2.43 2.73
C VAL A 56 24.89 -1.62 1.83
N GLU A 57 26.19 -1.62 2.16
CA GLU A 57 27.23 -0.96 1.35
C GLU A 57 27.33 -1.59 -0.04
N LYS A 58 27.32 -2.93 -0.13
CA LYS A 58 27.34 -3.64 -1.40
C LYS A 58 26.11 -3.33 -2.27
N ILE A 59 24.92 -3.24 -1.68
CA ILE A 59 23.69 -2.86 -2.40
C ILE A 59 23.80 -1.43 -2.91
N LYS A 60 24.33 -0.51 -2.10
CA LYS A 60 24.55 0.89 -2.49
C LYS A 60 25.53 0.99 -3.66
N GLU A 61 26.66 0.29 -3.58
CA GLU A 61 27.62 0.22 -4.68
C GLU A 61 27.01 -0.37 -5.95
N GLN A 62 26.21 -1.44 -5.84
CA GLN A 62 25.51 -2.03 -6.98
C GLN A 62 24.53 -1.07 -7.64
N SER A 63 23.82 -0.25 -6.86
CA SER A 63 22.88 0.75 -7.40
C SER A 63 23.58 1.88 -8.14
N HIS A 64 24.82 2.21 -7.76
CA HIS A 64 25.60 3.28 -8.39
C HIS A 64 26.46 2.78 -9.56
N LYS A 65 26.63 1.46 -9.72
CA LYS A 65 27.33 0.89 -10.87
C LYS A 65 26.48 1.06 -12.13
N PRO A 66 27.03 1.66 -13.20
CA PRO A 66 26.31 1.77 -14.47
C PRO A 66 26.04 0.37 -15.03
N MET A 67 24.83 0.17 -15.57
CA MET A 67 24.33 -1.12 -16.06
C MET A 67 25.20 -1.74 -17.16
N GLU A 68 26.03 -0.95 -17.84
CA GLU A 68 26.92 -1.42 -18.90
C GLU A 68 27.98 -2.41 -18.41
N SER A 69 28.43 -2.27 -17.15
CA SER A 69 29.41 -3.19 -16.53
C SER A 69 28.93 -4.62 -16.32
N LYS A 70 27.63 -4.90 -16.57
CA LYS A 70 27.00 -6.21 -16.38
C LYS A 70 26.77 -6.96 -17.69
N ILE A 71 26.99 -6.30 -18.82
CA ILE A 71 26.70 -6.81 -20.17
C ILE A 71 27.98 -7.37 -20.85
N GLU A 72 29.16 -7.04 -20.33
CA GLU A 72 30.47 -7.59 -20.71
C GLU A 72 30.83 -8.84 -19.87
#